data_AF-A0A7W0KNP1-F1
#
_entry.id   AF-A0A7W0KNP1-F1
#
_cell.length_a   1.000
_cell.length_b   1.000
_cell.length_c   1.000
_cell.angle_alpha   90.00
_cell.angle_beta   90.00
_cell.angle_gamma   90.00
#
_symmetry.space_group_name_H-M   'P 1'
#
loop_
_entity.id
_entity.type
_entity.pdbx_description
1 polymer ?
#
loop_
_entity_poly.entity_id
_entity_poly.type
_entity_poly.pdbx_seq_one_letter_code
_entity_poly.pdbx_strand_id
1 'polypeptide(L)' 'MSRIGKLPVPVPGGVDVAIDGATVTVKGPRGTLSHTVARPI' A
#
# COMPACT_ATOMS: atom_id res chain seq x y z
N MET A 1 2.18 -19.02 -10.01
CA MET A 1 1.93 -18.25 -8.78
C MET A 1 3.21 -17.56 -8.34
N SER A 2 3.25 -16.23 -8.38
CA SER A 2 4.44 -15.45 -7.97
C SER A 2 4.67 -15.59 -6.47
N ARG A 3 5.93 -15.74 -6.05
CA ARG A 3 6.32 -15.83 -4.62
C ARG A 3 6.32 -14.46 -3.92
N ILE A 4 6.43 -13.37 -4.70
CA ILE A 4 6.60 -12.00 -4.18
C ILE A 4 5.29 -11.46 -3.57
N GLY A 5 4.15 -11.67 -4.25
CA GLY A 5 2.85 -11.20 -3.75
C GLY A 5 2.36 -11.90 -2.47
N LYS A 6 3.01 -13.00 -2.06
CA LYS A 6 2.72 -13.70 -0.80
C LYS A 6 3.50 -13.14 0.39
N LEU A 7 4.54 -12.34 0.15
CA LEU A 7 5.37 -11.77 1.21
C LEU A 7 4.67 -10.53 1.80
N PRO A 8 4.28 -10.55 3.09
CA PRO A 8 3.69 -9.38 3.72
C PRO A 8 4.72 -8.26 3.87
N VAL A 9 4.32 -7.02 3.61
CA VAL A 9 5.14 -5.83 3.81
C VAL A 9 4.81 -5.22 5.17
N PRO A 10 5.77 -5.12 6.11
CA PRO A 10 5.53 -4.51 7.41
C PRO A 10 5.35 -3.00 7.28
N VAL A 11 4.30 -2.45 7.91
CA VAL A 11 4.06 -1.01 7.97
C VAL A 11 4.74 -0.45 9.23
N PRO A 12 5.69 0.50 9.09
CA PRO A 12 6.34 1.14 10.24
C PRO A 12 5.35 1.94 11.08
N GLY A 13 5.59 2.03 12.39
CA GLY A 13 4.79 2.87 13.29
C GLY A 13 4.84 4.35 12.90
N GLY A 14 3.70 5.03 12.92
CA GLY A 14 3.58 6.44 12.51
C GLY A 14 3.31 6.64 11.01
N VAL A 15 2.93 5.58 10.30
CA VAL A 15 2.44 5.63 8.92
C VAL A 15 0.97 5.23 8.89
N ASP A 16 0.11 6.13 8.41
CA ASP A 16 -1.30 5.86 8.20
C ASP A 16 -1.53 5.36 6.77
N VAL A 17 -2.16 4.19 6.64
CA VAL A 17 -2.51 3.60 5.35
C VAL A 17 -4.03 3.61 5.20
N ALA A 18 -4.52 4.34 4.22
CA ALA A 18 -5.91 4.35 3.82
C ALA A 18 -6.07 3.55 2.50
N ILE A 19 -6.97 2.59 2.50
CA ILE A 19 -7.28 1.76 1.33
C ILE A 19 -8.70 2.09 0.90
N ASP A 20 -8.85 2.70 -0.27
CA ASP A 20 -10.13 3.02 -0.89
C ASP A 20 -10.27 2.24 -2.20
N GLY A 21 -10.84 1.04 -2.11
CA GLY A 21 -10.97 0.11 -3.22
C GLY A 21 -9.61 -0.29 -3.82
N ALA A 22 -9.30 0.27 -4.99
CA ALA A 22 -8.02 0.06 -5.67
C ALA A 22 -6.97 1.15 -5.36
N THR A 23 -7.37 2.25 -4.70
CA THR A 23 -6.48 3.36 -4.39
C THR A 23 -5.93 3.21 -2.98
N VAL A 24 -4.62 3.12 -2.86
CA VAL A 24 -3.90 3.05 -1.58
C VAL A 24 -3.23 4.40 -1.35
N THR A 25 -3.61 5.06 -0.26
CA THR A 25 -3.00 6.31 0.18
C THR A 25 -2.19 6.05 1.44
N VAL A 26 -0.91 6.37 1.39
CA VAL A 26 0.03 6.22 2.51
C VAL A 26 0.42 7.60 2.98
N LYS A 27 0.09 7.94 4.22
CA LYS A 27 0.52 9.18 4.88
C LYS A 27 1.63 8.86 5.87
N GLY A 28 2.76 9.53 5.74
CA GLY A 28 3.90 9.36 6.63
C GLY A 28 4.56 10.69 6.99
N PRO A 29 5.64 10.65 7.79
CA PRO A 29 6.33 11.85 8.27
C PRO A 29 6.95 12.70 7.15
N ARG A 30 7.12 12.12 5.95
CA ARG A 30 7.71 12.79 4.79
C ARG A 30 6.69 13.26 3.74
N GLY A 31 5.40 13.12 4.02
CA GLY A 31 4.31 13.51 3.12
C GLY A 31 3.34 12.37 2.82
N THR A 32 2.54 12.55 1.78
CA THR A 32 1.48 11.62 1.37
C THR A 32 1.75 11.06 -0.02
N LEU A 33 1.65 9.74 -0.17
CA LEU A 33 1.78 9.06 -1.45
C LEU A 33 0.46 8.35 -1.77
N SER A 34 -0.05 8.52 -2.99
CA SER A 34 -1.24 7.82 -3.48
C SER A 34 -0.85 6.92 -4.64
N HIS A 35 -1.26 5.65 -4.58
CA HIS A 35 -0.98 4.65 -5.61
C HIS A 35 -2.24 3.84 -5.92
N THR A 36 -2.59 3.74 -7.20
CA THR A 36 -3.71 2.91 -7.66
C THR A 36 -3.20 1.54 -8.07
N VAL A 37 -3.64 0.50 -7.35
CA VAL A 37 -3.30 -0.89 -7.60
C VAL A 37 -4.03 -1.37 -8.85
N ALA A 38 -3.29 -2.03 -9.76
CA ALA A 38 -3.87 -2.59 -10.98
C ALA A 38 -4.86 -3.73 -10.66
N ARG A 39 -5.93 -3.87 -11.45
CA ARG A 39 -6.89 -4.97 -11.28
C ARG A 39 -6.23 -6.33 -11.51
N PRO A 40 -6.66 -7.38 -10.79
CA PRO A 40 -6.25 -8.75 -11.08
C PRO A 40 -6.71 -9.14 -12.49
N ILE A 41 -5.80 -9.71 -13.28
CA ILE A 41 -6.11 -10.42 -14.54
C ILE A 41 -6.61 -11.83 -14.26
#